data_AF-A0A6U1NVP9-F1
#
_entry.id   AF-A0A6U1NVP9-F1
#
_cell.length_a   1.000
_cell.length_b   1.000
_cell.length_c   1.000
_cell.angle_alpha   90.00
_cell.angle_beta   90.00
_cell.angle_gamma   90.00
#
_symmetry.space_group_name_H-M   'P 1'
#
loop_
_entity.id
_entity.type
_entity.pdbx_description
1 polymer ?
#
loop_
_entity_poly.entity_id
_entity_poly.type
_entity_poly.pdbx_seq_one_letter_code
_entity_poly.pdbx_strand_id
1 'polypeptide(L)'
;AEKYEVQRPAEAPQFSDDDREGDLTRSWDFFKQNTLPRREKKIVDGKEKWVKVEPGDPSGETYPLWKTTFQDLGDFGLGVGLYFSTLLMLTAMFVFLAILNSYSHAYFAGTEYSDGQEGVGTLLTGSAQCTLNETVTLVEETGDGNWEVVGKAVHNECFPIKAQGDLTLTTIVFISIFLGVLTYFQNKTATAIDENEQTAQDYAVVVNDPNPDAMDPDEWRDFFQQWGTVSYVTVALNNGPLLQALALKKNIQNEIHLEATSRSEEEKANHLDIDEPKTEKTMWVETIQMLGFKRDLAYWHEQLLDAEKEIKKLIAEEYQATKVYVIFENENSQRSCLKALSTGTFQANLEIRGTIPTEHMFRGSNVLYVTEPVEPTEVNFEYLHASMTEVYGKMMLTLCLTVALLVLTAFIITAINDANPSMTGIFISLFNGSFPVLMKMVVSLENHPNDSNHER
;
A
#
# COMPACT_ATOMS: atom_id res chain seq x y z
N ALA A 1 2.84 18.14 -37.62
CA ALA A 1 1.72 18.59 -36.77
C ALA A 1 0.37 18.55 -37.52
N GLU A 2 0.21 17.65 -38.49
CA GLU A 2 -1.06 17.38 -39.18
C GLU A 2 -1.35 15.88 -39.06
N LYS A 3 -2.59 15.55 -38.70
CA LYS A 3 -3.20 14.21 -38.52
C LYS A 3 -3.00 13.51 -37.17
N TYR A 4 -3.50 14.13 -36.11
CA TYR A 4 -4.25 13.37 -35.10
C TYR A 4 -5.69 13.87 -35.16
N GLU A 5 -6.49 13.23 -36.01
CA GLU A 5 -7.93 13.39 -36.00
C GLU A 5 -8.43 12.64 -34.76
N VAL A 6 -8.64 13.38 -33.67
CA VAL A 6 -9.21 12.83 -32.43
C VAL A 6 -10.59 12.28 -32.81
N GLN A 7 -10.67 10.95 -32.96
CA GLN A 7 -11.95 10.28 -33.10
C GLN A 7 -12.75 10.62 -31.86
N ARG A 8 -13.83 11.39 -32.05
CA ARG A 8 -14.80 11.64 -30.98
C ARG A 8 -15.24 10.27 -30.46
N PRO A 9 -15.16 10.00 -29.14
CA PRO A 9 -15.72 8.77 -28.60
C PRO A 9 -17.18 8.70 -29.06
N ALA A 10 -17.58 7.51 -29.55
CA ALA A 10 -18.95 7.27 -30.01
C ALA A 10 -19.92 7.80 -28.94
N GLU A 11 -20.90 8.58 -29.36
CA GLU A 11 -21.90 9.17 -28.46
C GLU A 11 -22.42 8.07 -27.53
N ALA A 12 -22.28 8.29 -26.22
CA ALA A 12 -22.76 7.36 -25.22
C ALA A 12 -24.24 7.09 -25.51
N PRO A 13 -24.67 5.82 -25.63
CA PRO A 13 -26.03 5.50 -26.01
C PRO A 13 -27.00 6.17 -25.04
N GLN A 14 -27.97 6.93 -25.57
CA GLN A 14 -29.04 7.52 -24.76
C GLN A 14 -29.87 6.37 -24.18
N PHE A 15 -29.78 6.19 -22.86
CA PHE A 15 -30.56 5.19 -22.13
C PHE A 15 -32.01 5.65 -22.03
N SER A 16 -32.93 4.80 -22.49
CA SER A 16 -34.37 4.99 -22.28
C SER A 16 -34.75 4.49 -20.90
N ASP A 17 -35.79 5.06 -20.27
CA ASP A 17 -36.27 4.63 -18.95
C ASP A 17 -36.75 3.16 -18.91
N ASP A 18 -36.97 2.54 -20.08
CA ASP A 18 -37.36 1.13 -20.27
C ASP A 18 -36.14 0.16 -20.30
N ASP A 19 -34.91 0.66 -20.36
CA ASP A 19 -33.67 -0.15 -20.39
C ASP A 19 -33.26 -0.71 -19.00
N ARG A 20 -34.17 -0.68 -18.00
CA ARG A 20 -33.89 -1.18 -16.63
C ARG A 20 -34.07 -2.68 -16.45
N GLU A 21 -34.58 -3.42 -17.43
CA GLU A 21 -34.33 -4.86 -17.44
C GLU A 21 -32.85 -5.04 -17.76
N GLY A 22 -32.04 -5.14 -16.70
CA GLY A 22 -30.60 -5.33 -16.79
C GLY A 22 -30.29 -6.57 -17.62
N ASP A 23 -30.02 -6.37 -18.91
CA ASP A 23 -29.55 -7.43 -19.78
C ASP A 23 -28.13 -7.78 -19.37
N LEU A 24 -28.02 -8.84 -18.56
CA LEU A 24 -26.75 -9.43 -18.12
C LEU A 24 -25.82 -9.71 -19.30
N THR A 25 -26.37 -10.03 -20.48
CA THR A 25 -25.60 -10.27 -21.70
C THR A 25 -24.91 -9.00 -22.17
N ARG A 26 -25.67 -7.90 -22.27
CA ARG A 26 -25.14 -6.60 -22.66
C ARG A 26 -24.10 -6.08 -21.67
N SER A 27 -24.35 -6.25 -20.37
CA SER A 27 -23.39 -5.91 -19.31
C SER A 27 -22.12 -6.75 -19.40
N TRP A 28 -22.25 -8.05 -19.69
CA TRP A 28 -21.10 -8.95 -19.85
C TRP A 28 -20.29 -8.65 -21.12
N ASP A 29 -20.95 -8.32 -22.22
CA ASP A 29 -20.29 -7.91 -23.46
C ASP A 29 -19.56 -6.58 -23.28
N PHE A 30 -20.19 -5.63 -22.59
CA PHE A 30 -19.54 -4.37 -22.21
C PHE A 30 -18.31 -4.64 -21.35
N PHE A 31 -18.41 -5.46 -20.31
CA PHE A 31 -17.29 -5.85 -19.45
C PHE A 31 -16.16 -6.53 -20.25
N LYS A 32 -16.51 -7.46 -21.14
CA LYS A 32 -15.54 -8.20 -21.95
C LYS A 32 -14.80 -7.32 -22.96
N GLN A 33 -15.46 -6.29 -23.48
CA GLN A 33 -14.87 -5.38 -24.47
C GLN A 33 -14.14 -4.19 -23.83
N ASN A 34 -14.67 -3.63 -22.74
CA ASN A 34 -14.18 -2.39 -22.16
C ASN A 34 -13.33 -2.61 -20.90
N THR A 35 -13.56 -3.70 -20.16
CA THR A 35 -12.90 -3.92 -18.87
C THR A 35 -11.80 -4.97 -18.95
N LEU A 36 -11.96 -6.01 -19.78
CA LEU A 36 -10.91 -7.04 -19.91
C LEU A 36 -9.74 -6.52 -20.74
N PRO A 37 -8.52 -6.49 -20.19
CA PRO A 37 -7.35 -6.02 -20.91
C PRO A 37 -7.04 -6.95 -22.08
N ARG A 38 -6.68 -6.34 -23.20
CA ARG A 38 -6.38 -7.00 -24.46
C ARG A 38 -4.99 -6.61 -24.95
N ARG A 39 -4.42 -7.44 -25.80
CA ARG A 39 -3.15 -7.21 -26.47
C ARG A 39 -3.24 -7.54 -27.94
N GLU A 40 -2.48 -6.83 -28.74
CA GLU A 40 -2.32 -7.14 -30.15
C GLU A 40 -0.84 -7.10 -30.54
N LYS A 41 -0.50 -7.82 -31.61
CA LYS A 41 0.85 -7.76 -32.16
C LYS A 41 0.98 -6.51 -33.02
N LYS A 42 1.89 -5.61 -32.63
CA LYS A 42 2.29 -4.46 -33.43
C LYS A 42 3.76 -4.57 -33.79
N ILE A 43 4.12 -4.05 -34.96
CA ILE A 43 5.53 -3.92 -35.34
C ILE A 43 6.04 -2.61 -34.73
N VAL A 44 6.83 -2.72 -33.65
CA VAL A 44 7.50 -1.61 -32.98
C VAL A 44 8.99 -1.75 -33.24
N ASP A 45 9.62 -0.71 -33.81
CA ASP A 45 11.04 -0.72 -34.20
C ASP A 45 11.45 -1.89 -35.10
N GLY A 46 10.56 -2.30 -36.02
CA GLY A 46 10.80 -3.40 -36.95
C GLY A 46 10.73 -4.80 -36.33
N LYS A 47 10.31 -4.93 -35.07
CA LYS A 47 10.08 -6.22 -34.40
C LYS A 47 8.61 -6.36 -34.03
N GLU A 48 8.05 -7.55 -34.22
CA GLU A 48 6.73 -7.87 -33.66
C GLU A 48 6.82 -7.88 -32.13
N LYS A 49 6.08 -6.99 -31.48
CA LYS A 49 5.90 -6.95 -30.03
C LYS A 49 4.41 -6.98 -29.71
N TRP A 50 4.05 -7.65 -28.63
CA TRP A 50 2.71 -7.53 -28.06
C TRP A 50 2.60 -6.15 -27.40
N VAL A 51 1.51 -5.45 -27.69
CA VAL A 51 1.21 -4.13 -27.12
C VAL A 51 -0.20 -4.18 -26.56
N LYS A 52 -0.38 -3.63 -25.36
CA LYS A 52 -1.68 -3.44 -24.73
C LYS A 52 -2.59 -2.61 -25.63
N VAL A 53 -3.83 -3.07 -25.78
CA VAL A 53 -4.90 -2.37 -26.50
C VAL A 53 -5.62 -1.45 -25.52
N GLU A 54 -6.01 -0.26 -25.96
CA GLU A 54 -6.76 0.69 -25.13
C GLU A 54 -8.14 0.12 -24.74
N PRO A 55 -8.65 0.42 -23.53
CA PRO A 55 -9.97 0.00 -23.12
C PRO A 55 -11.06 0.41 -24.11
N GLY A 56 -11.88 -0.56 -24.56
CA GLY A 56 -12.99 -0.32 -25.48
C GLY A 56 -12.66 -0.55 -26.95
N ASP A 57 -11.40 -0.74 -27.33
CA ASP A 57 -11.06 -1.21 -28.68
C ASP A 57 -11.30 -2.74 -28.79
N PRO A 58 -12.19 -3.19 -29.70
CA PRO A 58 -12.47 -4.61 -29.89
C PRO A 58 -11.33 -5.38 -30.57
N SER A 59 -10.21 -4.73 -30.91
CA SER A 59 -9.02 -5.37 -31.46
C SER A 59 -8.27 -6.23 -30.43
N GLY A 60 -7.42 -7.15 -30.92
CA GLY A 60 -6.56 -7.98 -30.08
C GLY A 60 -7.20 -9.20 -29.43
N GLU A 61 -6.39 -9.91 -28.65
CA GLU A 61 -6.76 -11.07 -27.84
C GLU A 61 -6.62 -10.76 -26.34
N THR A 62 -7.38 -11.45 -25.50
CA THR A 62 -7.20 -11.37 -24.04
C THR A 62 -5.91 -12.07 -23.63
N TYR A 63 -5.28 -11.62 -22.54
CA TYR A 63 -4.05 -12.20 -22.00
C TYR A 63 -4.26 -13.67 -21.57
N PRO A 64 -3.64 -14.67 -22.22
CA PRO A 64 -3.82 -16.07 -21.86
C PRO A 64 -2.93 -16.43 -20.66
N LEU A 65 -3.51 -16.99 -19.58
CA LEU A 65 -2.80 -17.33 -18.33
C LEU A 65 -1.42 -17.99 -18.53
N TRP A 66 -1.31 -18.93 -19.47
CA TRP A 66 -0.08 -19.70 -19.70
C TRP A 66 0.84 -19.13 -20.78
N LYS A 67 0.42 -18.09 -21.52
CA LYS A 67 1.18 -17.48 -22.62
C LYS A 67 1.55 -16.02 -22.36
N THR A 68 1.04 -15.43 -21.30
CA THR A 68 1.45 -14.10 -20.83
C THR A 68 2.88 -14.18 -20.33
N THR A 69 3.77 -13.43 -20.97
CA THR A 69 5.18 -13.32 -20.60
C THR A 69 5.36 -12.32 -19.47
N PHE A 70 6.55 -12.29 -18.85
CA PHE A 70 6.86 -11.30 -17.81
C PHE A 70 6.78 -9.85 -18.29
N GLN A 71 7.10 -9.61 -19.56
CA GLN A 71 7.00 -8.28 -20.14
C GLN A 71 5.53 -7.85 -20.28
N ASP A 72 4.66 -8.79 -20.63
CA ASP A 72 3.22 -8.56 -20.74
C ASP A 72 2.55 -8.27 -19.38
N LEU A 73 3.15 -8.70 -18.25
CA LEU A 73 2.63 -8.38 -16.92
C LEU A 73 2.87 -6.91 -16.54
N GLY A 74 3.86 -6.25 -17.16
CA GLY A 74 4.06 -4.81 -17.02
C GLY A 74 2.86 -4.00 -17.51
N ASP A 75 2.11 -4.52 -18.49
CA ASP A 75 0.90 -3.87 -19.03
C ASP A 75 -0.24 -3.72 -17.99
N PHE A 76 -0.17 -4.43 -16.86
CA PHE A 76 -1.12 -4.36 -15.75
C PHE A 76 -0.67 -3.42 -14.61
N GLY A 77 0.45 -2.72 -14.82
CA GLY A 77 1.08 -1.84 -13.84
C GLY A 77 2.38 -2.40 -13.30
N LEU A 78 3.32 -1.51 -13.02
CA LEU A 78 4.66 -1.80 -12.49
C LEU A 78 4.63 -2.76 -11.28
N GLY A 79 3.76 -2.47 -10.31
CA GLY A 79 3.65 -3.27 -9.08
C GLY A 79 3.24 -4.71 -9.34
N VAL A 80 2.28 -4.94 -10.23
CA VAL A 80 1.80 -6.29 -10.60
C VAL A 80 2.90 -7.07 -11.32
N GLY A 81 3.57 -6.43 -12.29
CA GLY A 81 4.69 -7.02 -13.03
C GLY A 81 5.83 -7.45 -12.11
N LEU A 82 6.28 -6.56 -11.22
CA LEU A 82 7.35 -6.83 -10.25
C LEU A 82 6.94 -7.93 -9.26
N TYR A 83 5.71 -7.91 -8.74
CA TYR A 83 5.22 -8.90 -7.78
C TYR A 83 5.25 -10.32 -8.36
N PHE A 84 4.63 -10.54 -9.51
CA PHE A 84 4.55 -11.88 -10.10
C PHE A 84 5.92 -12.37 -10.62
N SER A 85 6.76 -11.46 -11.12
CA SER A 85 8.14 -11.76 -11.48
C SER A 85 8.93 -12.28 -10.27
N THR A 86 8.80 -11.59 -9.14
CA THR A 86 9.41 -11.99 -7.86
C THR A 86 8.90 -13.35 -7.40
N LEU A 87 7.59 -13.58 -7.48
CA LEU A 87 6.98 -14.84 -7.07
C LEU A 87 7.49 -16.03 -7.89
N LEU A 88 7.62 -15.89 -9.22
CA LEU A 88 8.16 -16.98 -10.05
C LEU A 88 9.63 -17.23 -9.72
N MET A 89 10.45 -16.18 -9.61
CA MET A 89 11.86 -16.31 -9.26
C MET A 89 12.04 -17.02 -7.90
N LEU A 90 11.25 -16.63 -6.89
CA LEU A 90 11.25 -17.31 -5.59
C LEU A 90 10.78 -18.76 -5.71
N THR A 91 9.76 -19.04 -6.51
CA THR A 91 9.30 -20.42 -6.75
C THR A 91 10.42 -21.27 -7.34
N ALA A 92 11.11 -20.77 -8.35
CA ALA A 92 12.25 -21.46 -8.97
C ALA A 92 13.38 -21.68 -7.96
N MET A 93 13.69 -20.67 -7.13
CA MET A 93 14.68 -20.78 -6.05
C MET A 93 14.28 -21.87 -5.05
N PHE A 94 13.04 -21.88 -4.56
CA PHE A 94 12.57 -22.87 -3.59
C PHE A 94 12.57 -24.28 -4.16
N VAL A 95 12.20 -24.47 -5.43
CA VAL A 95 12.32 -25.78 -6.10
C VAL A 95 13.78 -26.23 -6.15
N PHE A 96 14.71 -25.33 -6.50
CA PHE A 96 16.13 -25.65 -6.49
C PHE A 96 16.65 -25.99 -5.09
N LEU A 97 16.28 -25.20 -4.07
CA LEU A 97 16.65 -25.44 -2.69
C LEU A 97 16.08 -26.76 -2.16
N ALA A 98 14.86 -27.13 -2.55
CA ALA A 98 14.26 -28.41 -2.19
C ALA A 98 15.04 -29.59 -2.79
N ILE A 99 15.52 -29.46 -4.03
CA ILE A 99 16.39 -30.46 -4.66
C ILE A 99 17.75 -30.51 -3.95
N LEU A 100 18.35 -29.37 -3.66
CA LEU A 100 19.65 -29.29 -2.99
C LEU A 100 19.60 -29.91 -1.57
N ASN A 101 18.52 -29.66 -0.84
CA ASN A 101 18.32 -30.14 0.54
C ASN A 101 17.63 -31.51 0.60
N SER A 102 17.34 -32.16 -0.53
CA SER A 102 16.74 -33.51 -0.52
C SER A 102 17.67 -34.53 0.14
N TYR A 103 18.98 -34.32 0.06
CA TYR A 103 19.98 -35.13 0.77
C TYR A 103 19.86 -34.98 2.29
N SER A 104 19.69 -33.75 2.80
CA SER A 104 19.46 -33.50 4.23
C SER A 104 18.19 -34.20 4.71
N HIS A 105 17.09 -34.08 3.95
CA HIS A 105 15.85 -34.76 4.29
C HIS A 105 16.01 -36.28 4.35
N ALA A 106 16.71 -36.88 3.38
CA ALA A 106 16.98 -38.31 3.38
C ALA A 106 17.87 -38.74 4.56
N TYR A 107 18.89 -37.94 4.90
CA TYR A 107 19.77 -38.20 6.04
C TYR A 107 19.00 -38.14 7.37
N PHE A 108 18.21 -37.08 7.59
CA PHE A 108 17.45 -36.91 8.82
C PHE A 108 16.32 -37.93 8.98
N ALA A 109 15.75 -38.42 7.89
CA ALA A 109 14.78 -39.53 7.90
C ALA A 109 15.45 -40.91 8.07
N GLY A 110 16.78 -40.99 7.92
CA GLY A 110 17.54 -42.22 7.95
C GLY A 110 17.77 -42.77 9.36
N THR A 111 18.15 -44.05 9.43
CA THR A 111 18.55 -44.70 10.69
C THR A 111 19.84 -44.13 11.27
N GLU A 112 20.69 -43.53 10.44
CA GLU A 112 21.97 -42.93 10.85
C GLU A 112 21.83 -41.71 11.76
N TYR A 113 20.73 -40.94 11.65
CA TYR A 113 20.55 -39.73 12.44
C TYR A 113 19.81 -39.99 13.76
N SER A 114 18.69 -40.71 13.71
CA SER A 114 17.80 -40.88 14.86
C SER A 114 17.04 -42.21 14.84
N ASP A 115 17.71 -43.28 14.41
CA ASP A 115 17.14 -44.63 14.28
C ASP A 115 15.80 -44.67 13.52
N GLY A 116 15.69 -43.84 12.46
CA GLY A 116 14.49 -43.75 11.62
C GLY A 116 13.37 -42.88 12.19
N GLN A 117 13.64 -42.09 13.23
CA GLN A 117 12.69 -41.16 13.84
C GLN A 117 11.39 -41.83 14.31
N GLU A 118 11.49 -42.98 14.99
CA GLU A 118 10.32 -43.70 15.49
C GLU A 118 9.46 -42.81 16.41
N GLY A 119 8.16 -42.74 16.15
CA GLY A 119 7.21 -41.91 16.88
C GLY A 119 7.09 -40.46 16.39
N VAL A 120 7.90 -40.03 15.41
CA VAL A 120 7.71 -38.75 14.72
C VAL A 120 6.61 -38.88 13.67
N GLY A 121 5.69 -37.90 13.62
CA GLY A 121 4.63 -37.88 12.62
C GLY A 121 5.20 -37.76 11.20
N THR A 122 4.53 -38.35 10.22
CA THR A 122 4.98 -38.39 8.81
C THR A 122 5.28 -37.02 8.20
N LEU A 123 4.60 -35.96 8.67
CA LEU A 123 4.84 -34.58 8.24
C LEU A 123 6.19 -34.02 8.72
N LEU A 124 6.70 -34.52 9.85
CA LEU A 124 7.95 -34.11 10.47
C LEU A 124 9.11 -35.07 10.17
N THR A 125 8.85 -36.19 9.52
CA THR A 125 9.88 -37.13 9.08
C THR A 125 10.83 -36.45 8.09
N GLY A 126 12.13 -36.56 8.33
CA GLY A 126 13.16 -35.84 7.56
C GLY A 126 13.45 -34.42 8.05
N SER A 127 12.91 -34.03 9.21
CA SER A 127 13.34 -32.84 9.97
C SER A 127 14.48 -33.18 10.92
N ALA A 128 15.16 -32.17 11.47
CA ALA A 128 16.24 -32.37 12.44
C ALA A 128 15.75 -32.79 13.86
N GLN A 129 14.50 -33.23 14.02
CA GLN A 129 13.99 -33.69 15.30
C GLN A 129 14.72 -34.97 15.75
N CYS A 130 15.30 -34.92 16.95
CA CYS A 130 15.99 -36.05 17.56
C CYS A 130 15.02 -36.84 18.45
N THR A 131 14.89 -38.14 18.20
CA THR A 131 14.18 -39.11 19.05
C THR A 131 15.13 -39.91 19.94
N LEU A 132 16.42 -39.92 19.61
CA LEU A 132 17.47 -40.55 20.42
C LEU A 132 17.96 -39.59 21.49
N ASN A 133 17.36 -39.70 22.68
CA ASN A 133 17.70 -38.86 23.81
C ASN A 133 18.16 -39.71 24.99
N GLU A 134 19.23 -39.29 25.66
CA GLU A 134 19.67 -39.86 26.93
C GLU A 134 19.45 -38.88 28.08
N THR A 135 19.18 -39.39 29.28
CA THR A 135 19.07 -38.53 30.48
C THR A 135 20.43 -38.45 31.14
N VAL A 136 21.07 -37.30 31.07
CA VAL A 136 22.36 -37.03 31.70
C VAL A 136 22.17 -36.36 33.06
N THR A 137 23.00 -36.74 34.04
CA THR A 137 23.07 -36.04 35.32
C THR A 137 23.92 -34.80 35.20
N LEU A 138 23.33 -33.64 35.52
CA LEU A 138 24.05 -32.38 35.62
C LEU A 138 24.84 -32.36 36.92
N VAL A 139 26.13 -32.10 36.81
CA VAL A 139 27.04 -31.98 37.94
C VAL A 139 27.65 -30.57 37.98
N GLU A 140 27.75 -29.99 39.16
CA GLU A 140 28.37 -28.68 39.39
C GLU A 140 29.50 -28.83 40.39
N GLU A 141 30.62 -28.13 40.13
CA GLU A 141 31.78 -28.14 41.02
C GLU A 141 31.48 -27.22 42.22
N THR A 142 31.44 -27.81 43.41
CA THR A 142 31.36 -27.08 44.67
C THR A 142 32.68 -26.37 44.97
N GLY A 143 32.63 -25.29 45.75
CA GLY A 143 33.81 -24.48 46.10
C GLY A 143 34.95 -25.25 46.80
N ASP A 144 34.69 -26.49 47.24
CA ASP A 144 35.66 -27.39 47.86
C ASP A 144 36.33 -28.36 46.84
N GLY A 145 36.05 -28.21 45.54
CA GLY A 145 36.58 -29.05 44.46
C GLY A 145 35.88 -30.41 44.30
N ASN A 146 34.71 -30.60 44.93
CA ASN A 146 33.87 -31.79 44.77
C ASN A 146 32.76 -31.54 43.75
N TRP A 147 32.35 -32.56 42.99
CA TRP A 147 31.22 -32.46 42.06
C TRP A 147 29.93 -32.95 42.72
N GLU A 148 28.90 -32.10 42.74
CA GLU A 148 27.57 -32.46 43.24
C GLU A 148 26.56 -32.52 42.10
N VAL A 149 25.62 -33.47 42.18
CA VAL A 149 24.54 -33.61 41.19
C VAL A 149 23.49 -32.53 41.46
N VAL A 150 23.42 -31.55 40.57
CA VAL A 150 22.47 -30.42 40.65
C VAL A 150 21.16 -30.69 39.90
N GLY A 151 21.14 -31.67 38.99
CA GLY A 151 19.92 -31.99 38.26
C GLY A 151 20.07 -33.10 37.24
N LYS A 152 19.03 -33.26 36.43
CA LYS A 152 19.03 -34.12 35.24
C LYS A 152 18.62 -33.29 34.04
N ALA A 153 19.29 -33.50 32.91
CA ALA A 153 18.91 -32.92 31.63
C ALA A 153 18.73 -34.03 30.59
N VAL A 154 17.96 -33.73 29.55
CA VAL A 154 17.85 -34.58 28.37
C VAL A 154 18.93 -34.14 27.38
N HIS A 155 19.83 -35.05 27.02
CA HIS A 155 20.87 -34.86 26.02
C HIS A 155 20.45 -35.53 24.71
N ASN A 156 20.61 -34.81 23.60
CA ASN A 156 20.29 -35.33 22.27
C ASN A 156 21.53 -36.03 21.69
N GLU A 157 21.41 -37.31 21.34
CA GLU A 157 22.50 -38.12 20.76
C GLU A 157 22.61 -37.97 19.24
N CYS A 158 21.70 -37.25 18.61
CA CYS A 158 21.68 -37.07 17.16
C CYS A 158 22.71 -36.01 16.71
N PHE A 159 23.95 -36.44 16.44
CA PHE A 159 25.00 -35.53 15.98
C PHE A 159 24.91 -35.29 14.47
N PRO A 160 24.86 -34.01 14.02
CA PRO A 160 24.92 -33.71 12.60
C PRO A 160 26.30 -34.07 12.03
N ILE A 161 26.33 -34.74 10.89
CA ILE A 161 27.58 -34.98 10.15
C ILE A 161 28.09 -33.69 9.51
N LYS A 162 29.41 -33.60 9.32
CA LYS A 162 30.07 -32.46 8.66
C LYS A 162 29.43 -32.09 7.32
N ALA A 163 29.01 -33.09 6.54
CA ALA A 163 28.36 -32.89 5.25
C ALA A 163 27.07 -32.04 5.35
N GLN A 164 26.31 -32.15 6.44
CA GLN A 164 25.13 -31.31 6.67
C GLN A 164 25.51 -29.84 6.92
N GLY A 165 26.59 -29.61 7.67
CA GLY A 165 27.14 -28.28 7.88
C GLY A 165 27.59 -27.62 6.57
N ASP A 166 28.33 -28.37 5.75
CA ASP A 166 28.79 -27.90 4.43
C ASP A 166 27.61 -27.59 3.49
N LEU A 167 26.57 -28.42 3.48
CA LEU A 167 25.37 -28.22 2.67
C LEU A 167 24.53 -27.03 3.14
N THR A 168 24.40 -26.84 4.46
CA THR A 168 23.70 -25.70 5.05
C THR A 168 24.43 -24.39 4.70
N LEU A 169 25.75 -24.36 4.85
CA LEU A 169 26.57 -23.20 4.47
C LEU A 169 26.42 -22.90 2.98
N THR A 170 26.47 -23.94 2.13
CA THR A 170 26.26 -23.81 0.68
C THR A 170 24.88 -23.23 0.36
N THR A 171 23.84 -23.68 1.05
CA THR A 171 22.47 -23.18 0.91
C THR A 171 22.38 -21.70 1.29
N ILE A 172 22.98 -21.28 2.41
CA ILE A 172 22.98 -19.88 2.86
C ILE A 172 23.71 -18.98 1.86
N VAL A 173 24.87 -19.41 1.35
CA VAL A 173 25.63 -18.67 0.34
C VAL A 173 24.81 -18.55 -0.95
N PHE A 174 24.16 -19.63 -1.38
CA PHE A 174 23.30 -19.61 -2.56
C PHE A 174 22.13 -18.64 -2.40
N ILE A 175 21.40 -18.69 -1.27
CA ILE A 175 20.29 -17.77 -0.98
C ILE A 175 20.79 -16.32 -1.01
N SER A 176 21.95 -16.04 -0.41
CA SER A 176 22.51 -14.69 -0.35
C SER A 176 22.84 -14.16 -1.75
N ILE A 177 23.48 -14.97 -2.59
CA ILE A 177 23.77 -14.62 -3.99
C ILE A 177 22.47 -14.43 -4.77
N PHE A 178 21.52 -15.35 -4.62
CA PHE A 178 20.24 -15.28 -5.31
C PHE A 178 19.46 -14.01 -4.95
N LEU A 179 19.37 -13.65 -3.66
CA LEU A 179 18.73 -12.42 -3.22
C LEU A 179 19.42 -11.19 -3.81
N GLY A 180 20.75 -11.15 -3.84
CA GLY A 180 21.49 -10.07 -4.50
C GLY A 180 21.19 -9.95 -6.00
N VAL A 181 21.13 -11.09 -6.70
CA VAL A 181 20.75 -11.15 -8.13
C VAL A 181 19.30 -10.70 -8.34
N LEU A 182 18.38 -11.18 -7.50
CA LEU A 182 16.97 -10.82 -7.51
C LEU A 182 16.78 -9.31 -7.34
N THR A 183 17.42 -8.71 -6.33
CA THR A 183 17.37 -7.26 -6.09
C THR A 183 17.91 -6.48 -7.29
N TYR A 184 19.03 -6.93 -7.88
CA TYR A 184 19.59 -6.31 -9.08
C TYR A 184 18.61 -6.37 -10.26
N PHE A 185 18.00 -7.53 -10.53
CA PHE A 185 17.01 -7.70 -11.59
C PHE A 185 15.74 -6.89 -11.35
N GLN A 186 15.23 -6.85 -10.12
CA GLN A 186 14.07 -6.05 -9.75
C GLN A 186 14.35 -4.57 -9.99
N ASN A 187 15.49 -4.05 -9.52
CA ASN A 187 15.84 -2.64 -9.71
C ASN A 187 15.97 -2.29 -11.19
N LYS A 188 16.66 -3.13 -11.98
CA LYS A 188 16.80 -2.92 -13.42
C LYS A 188 15.45 -2.96 -14.15
N THR A 189 14.58 -3.88 -13.74
CA THR A 189 13.23 -4.01 -14.34
C THR A 189 12.36 -2.84 -13.95
N ALA A 190 12.45 -2.37 -12.70
CA ALA A 190 11.74 -1.20 -12.22
C ALA A 190 12.14 0.04 -13.02
N THR A 191 13.44 0.33 -13.14
CA THR A 191 13.93 1.46 -13.94
C THR A 191 13.49 1.38 -15.40
N ALA A 192 13.56 0.19 -16.02
CA ALA A 192 13.16 0.04 -17.42
C ALA A 192 11.66 0.22 -17.64
N ILE A 193 10.82 -0.11 -16.67
CA ILE A 193 9.37 0.10 -16.78
C ILE A 193 9.05 1.58 -16.52
N ASP A 194 9.65 2.16 -15.48
CA ASP A 194 9.55 3.58 -15.12
C ASP A 194 9.93 4.49 -16.30
N GLU A 195 11.07 4.25 -16.95
CA GLU A 195 11.51 5.00 -18.14
C GLU A 195 10.54 4.91 -19.35
N ASN A 196 9.66 3.89 -19.39
CA ASN A 196 8.70 3.70 -20.47
C ASN A 196 7.30 4.27 -20.15
N GLU A 197 7.01 4.58 -18.89
CA GLU A 197 5.75 5.16 -18.45
C GLU A 197 5.97 6.65 -18.16
N GLN A 198 5.53 7.51 -19.07
CA GLN A 198 5.53 8.95 -18.79
C GLN A 198 4.38 9.29 -17.86
N THR A 199 4.67 9.85 -16.70
CA THR A 199 3.66 10.25 -15.73
C THR A 199 3.68 11.75 -15.46
N ALA A 200 2.70 12.24 -14.69
CA ALA A 200 2.69 13.65 -14.29
C ALA A 200 3.86 13.98 -13.34
N GLN A 201 4.36 12.98 -12.61
CA GLN A 201 5.46 13.11 -11.66
C GLN A 201 6.78 13.52 -12.34
N ASP A 202 7.08 12.97 -13.53
CA ASP A 202 8.31 13.26 -14.29
C ASP A 202 8.52 14.75 -14.62
N TYR A 203 7.41 15.48 -14.72
CA TYR A 203 7.40 16.89 -15.10
C TYR A 203 7.16 17.81 -13.90
N ALA A 204 6.88 17.27 -12.72
CA ALA A 204 6.45 18.04 -11.57
C ALA A 204 7.50 18.07 -10.44
N VAL A 205 7.48 19.16 -9.69
CA VAL A 205 8.13 19.29 -8.38
C VAL A 205 7.10 19.71 -7.35
N VAL A 206 7.31 19.33 -6.09
CA VAL A 206 6.49 19.79 -4.96
C VAL A 206 7.33 20.55 -3.95
N VAL A 207 6.85 21.73 -3.57
CA VAL A 207 7.33 22.51 -2.43
C VAL A 207 6.53 22.07 -1.20
N ASN A 208 7.21 21.51 -0.20
CA ASN A 208 6.57 20.93 0.98
C ASN A 208 6.40 21.91 2.14
N ASP A 209 7.08 23.06 2.10
CA ASP A 209 7.13 24.08 3.15
C ASP A 209 6.93 25.51 2.61
N PRO A 210 5.87 25.77 1.80
CA PRO A 210 5.60 27.11 1.32
C PRO A 210 5.32 28.07 2.47
N ASN A 211 5.59 29.36 2.25
CA ASN A 211 5.12 30.40 3.15
C ASN A 211 3.59 30.38 3.23
N PRO A 212 2.97 30.50 4.43
CA PRO A 212 1.53 30.41 4.58
C PRO A 212 0.71 31.41 3.73
N ASP A 213 1.30 32.56 3.43
CA ASP A 213 0.72 33.66 2.67
C ASP A 213 1.04 33.61 1.16
N ALA A 214 1.89 32.69 0.70
CA ALA A 214 2.30 32.57 -0.70
C ALA A 214 1.25 31.81 -1.54
N MET A 215 0.08 32.41 -1.68
CA MET A 215 -1.06 31.87 -2.42
C MET A 215 -1.09 32.26 -3.90
N ASP A 216 -0.24 33.19 -4.34
CA ASP A 216 -0.20 33.68 -5.71
C ASP A 216 0.57 32.71 -6.63
N PRO A 217 -0.09 32.01 -7.57
CA PRO A 217 0.59 31.08 -8.47
C PRO A 217 1.59 31.77 -9.41
N ASP A 218 1.40 33.05 -9.74
CA ASP A 218 2.28 33.78 -10.64
C ASP A 218 3.64 34.05 -9.99
N GLU A 219 3.67 34.31 -8.68
CA GLU A 219 4.92 34.47 -7.93
C GLU A 219 5.78 33.19 -7.96
N TRP A 220 5.14 32.04 -7.75
CA TRP A 220 5.80 30.74 -7.84
C TRP A 220 6.29 30.46 -9.27
N ARG A 221 5.46 30.77 -10.27
CA ARG A 221 5.81 30.61 -11.68
C ARG A 221 7.07 31.42 -12.02
N ASP A 222 7.12 32.68 -11.64
CA ASP A 222 8.25 33.57 -11.90
C ASP A 222 9.54 33.07 -11.22
N PHE A 223 9.43 32.56 -9.98
CA PHE A 223 10.57 31.98 -9.27
C PHE A 223 11.09 30.71 -9.95
N PHE A 224 10.20 29.79 -10.35
CA PHE A 224 10.59 28.50 -10.93
C PHE A 224 10.98 28.57 -12.41
N GLN A 225 10.62 29.65 -13.11
CA GLN A 225 10.95 29.83 -14.53
C GLN A 225 12.48 29.91 -14.80
N GLN A 226 13.30 30.12 -13.76
CA GLN A 226 14.77 30.12 -13.89
C GLN A 226 15.37 28.76 -14.28
N TRP A 227 14.67 27.64 -14.03
CA TRP A 227 15.11 26.28 -14.40
C TRP A 227 14.51 25.77 -15.72
N GLY A 228 13.49 26.43 -16.24
CA GLY A 228 12.84 26.09 -17.51
C GLY A 228 11.42 26.64 -17.61
N THR A 229 10.74 26.41 -18.74
CA THR A 229 9.35 26.82 -18.92
C THR A 229 8.44 26.09 -17.94
N VAL A 230 7.73 26.86 -17.10
CA VAL A 230 6.67 26.36 -16.21
C VAL A 230 5.34 26.39 -16.96
N SER A 231 4.69 25.23 -17.03
CA SER A 231 3.40 25.02 -17.68
C SER A 231 2.23 25.38 -16.76
N TYR A 232 2.26 24.89 -15.52
CA TYR A 232 1.21 25.09 -14.53
C TYR A 232 1.77 25.15 -13.12
N VAL A 233 1.10 25.92 -12.26
CA VAL A 233 1.35 25.96 -10.82
C VAL A 233 0.02 25.74 -10.11
N THR A 234 0.03 24.85 -9.13
CA THR A 234 -1.13 24.56 -8.26
C THR A 234 -0.72 24.73 -6.81
N VAL A 235 -1.38 25.64 -6.11
CA VAL A 235 -1.19 25.85 -4.67
C VAL A 235 -2.25 25.03 -3.93
N ALA A 236 -1.80 24.04 -3.16
CA ALA A 236 -2.65 23.27 -2.27
C ALA A 236 -2.86 24.03 -0.96
N LEU A 237 -4.12 24.18 -0.57
CA LEU A 237 -4.53 24.91 0.63
C LEU A 237 -4.69 23.96 1.82
N ASN A 238 -4.61 24.53 3.02
CA ASN A 238 -4.87 23.84 4.28
C ASN A 238 -6.38 23.62 4.51
N ASN A 239 -7.08 23.02 3.55
CA ASN A 239 -8.54 22.84 3.58
C ASN A 239 -8.95 21.37 3.75
N GLY A 240 -8.09 20.55 4.36
CA GLY A 240 -8.35 19.12 4.59
C GLY A 240 -9.70 18.83 5.27
N PRO A 241 -10.09 19.52 6.35
CA PRO A 241 -11.41 19.34 6.95
C PRO A 241 -12.58 19.57 5.98
N LEU A 242 -12.45 20.55 5.06
CA LEU A 242 -13.45 20.81 4.02
C LEU A 242 -13.52 19.65 3.02
N LEU A 243 -12.37 19.12 2.60
CA LEU A 243 -12.31 17.96 1.71
C LEU A 243 -12.93 16.72 2.35
N GLN A 244 -12.66 16.47 3.63
CA GLN A 244 -13.27 15.37 4.40
C GLN A 244 -14.79 15.55 4.50
N ALA A 245 -15.27 16.76 4.78
CA ALA A 245 -16.71 17.04 4.84
C ALA A 245 -17.39 16.85 3.47
N LEU A 246 -16.75 17.24 2.37
CA LEU A 246 -17.23 17.01 1.00
C LEU A 246 -17.25 15.52 0.65
N ALA A 247 -16.20 14.77 1.02
CA ALA A 247 -16.14 13.33 0.82
C ALA A 247 -17.23 12.61 1.62
N LEU A 248 -17.45 13.00 2.88
CA LEU A 248 -18.54 12.49 3.72
C LEU A 248 -19.90 12.77 3.09
N LYS A 249 -20.14 14.00 2.62
CA LYS A 249 -21.36 14.36 1.89
C LYS A 249 -21.57 13.43 0.69
N LYS A 250 -20.53 13.20 -0.12
CA LYS A 250 -20.62 12.33 -1.29
C LYS A 250 -20.91 10.87 -0.91
N ASN A 251 -20.33 10.38 0.19
CA ASN A 251 -20.61 9.05 0.72
C ASN A 251 -22.08 8.93 1.15
N ILE A 252 -22.59 9.90 1.93
CA ILE A 252 -23.99 9.94 2.36
C ILE A 252 -24.94 9.95 1.15
N GLN A 253 -24.63 10.73 0.11
CA GLN A 253 -25.43 10.74 -1.13
C GLN A 253 -25.45 9.38 -1.84
N ASN A 254 -24.34 8.64 -1.82
CA ASN A 254 -24.29 7.29 -2.37
C ASN A 254 -25.14 6.32 -1.53
N GLU A 255 -25.13 6.43 -0.20
CA GLU A 255 -25.99 5.63 0.68
C GLU A 255 -27.48 5.94 0.45
N ILE A 256 -27.84 7.22 0.28
CA ILE A 256 -29.20 7.62 -0.12
C ILE A 256 -29.58 6.99 -1.46
N HIS A 257 -28.67 6.99 -2.44
CA HIS A 257 -28.91 6.39 -3.75
C HIS A 257 -29.13 4.87 -3.66
N LEU A 258 -28.41 4.18 -2.78
CA LEU A 258 -28.56 2.73 -2.57
C LEU A 258 -29.86 2.36 -1.83
N GLU A 259 -30.31 3.20 -0.90
CA GLU A 259 -31.54 2.98 -0.11
C GLU A 259 -32.82 3.45 -0.83
N ALA A 260 -32.72 4.42 -1.76
CA ALA A 260 -33.88 4.95 -2.47
C ALA A 260 -34.46 3.94 -3.46
N THR A 261 -35.78 3.71 -3.39
CA THR A 261 -36.44 2.78 -4.31
C THR A 261 -36.78 3.42 -5.66
N SER A 262 -36.78 4.74 -5.73
CA SER A 262 -37.06 5.50 -6.95
C SER A 262 -36.27 6.81 -7.04
N ARG A 263 -36.06 7.30 -8.26
CA ARG A 263 -35.39 8.59 -8.52
C ARG A 263 -36.09 9.77 -7.85
N SER A 264 -37.42 9.72 -7.73
CA SER A 264 -38.18 10.77 -7.04
C SER A 264 -37.93 10.75 -5.53
N GLU A 265 -37.74 9.59 -4.91
CA GLU A 265 -37.35 9.49 -3.50
C GLU A 265 -35.92 9.97 -3.28
N GLU A 266 -34.99 9.61 -4.17
CA GLU A 266 -33.61 10.11 -4.16
C GLU A 266 -33.56 11.63 -4.31
N GLU A 267 -34.30 12.20 -5.26
CA GLU A 267 -34.37 13.66 -5.46
C GLU A 267 -34.98 14.37 -4.27
N LYS A 268 -36.00 13.80 -3.62
CA LYS A 268 -36.58 14.34 -2.37
C LYS A 268 -35.59 14.27 -1.21
N ALA A 269 -34.86 13.16 -1.08
CA ALA A 269 -33.85 12.96 -0.04
C ALA A 269 -32.65 13.89 -0.22
N ASN A 270 -32.29 14.21 -1.46
CA ASN A 270 -31.20 15.13 -1.79
C ASN A 270 -31.63 16.61 -1.82
N HIS A 271 -32.93 16.90 -1.81
CA HIS A 271 -33.43 18.26 -1.73
C HIS A 271 -33.28 18.78 -0.30
N LEU A 272 -32.35 19.70 -0.08
CA LEU A 272 -31.98 20.15 1.24
C LEU A 272 -32.65 21.48 1.58
N ASP A 273 -33.49 21.47 2.62
CA ASP A 273 -33.90 22.69 3.31
C ASP A 273 -33.12 22.79 4.63
N ILE A 274 -32.17 23.71 4.68
CA ILE A 274 -31.17 23.79 5.75
C ILE A 274 -31.80 24.18 7.10
N ASP A 275 -32.98 24.80 7.04
CA ASP A 275 -33.78 25.23 8.19
C ASP A 275 -34.82 24.18 8.61
N GLU A 276 -34.82 22.99 8.01
CA GLU A 276 -35.75 21.91 8.38
C GLU A 276 -35.48 21.42 9.82
N PRO A 277 -36.50 21.36 10.70
CA PRO A 277 -36.33 20.94 12.08
C PRO A 277 -35.96 19.45 12.14
N LYS A 278 -34.97 19.11 12.97
CA LYS A 278 -34.58 17.73 13.22
C LYS A 278 -35.78 16.94 13.77
N THR A 279 -35.97 15.73 13.27
CA THR A 279 -37.01 14.82 13.78
C THR A 279 -36.62 14.39 15.19
N GLU A 280 -37.48 14.59 16.20
CA GLU A 280 -37.19 14.13 17.56
C GLU A 280 -37.06 12.60 17.61
N LYS A 281 -35.87 12.11 17.95
CA LYS A 281 -35.58 10.67 18.09
C LYS A 281 -35.56 10.27 19.56
N THR A 282 -36.09 9.09 19.85
CA THR A 282 -35.95 8.47 21.17
C THR A 282 -34.51 7.99 21.36
N MET A 283 -33.90 8.18 22.53
CA MET A 283 -32.51 7.79 22.86
C MET A 283 -32.12 6.34 22.45
N TRP A 284 -33.07 5.39 22.52
CA TRP A 284 -32.84 4.01 22.08
C TRP A 284 -32.65 3.88 20.56
N VAL A 285 -33.37 4.68 19.76
CA VAL A 285 -33.25 4.67 18.29
C VAL A 285 -31.87 5.20 17.89
N GLU A 286 -31.40 6.28 18.53
CA GLU A 286 -30.06 6.81 18.30
C GLU A 286 -28.98 5.78 18.63
N THR A 287 -29.13 5.06 19.75
CA THR A 287 -28.17 4.01 20.14
C THR A 287 -28.14 2.86 19.13
N ILE A 288 -29.31 2.43 18.64
CA ILE A 288 -29.43 1.36 17.62
C ILE A 288 -28.82 1.81 16.28
N GLN A 289 -29.06 3.06 15.87
CA GLN A 289 -28.50 3.64 14.65
C GLN A 289 -26.98 3.83 14.73
N MET A 290 -26.46 4.21 15.90
CA MET A 290 -25.02 4.32 16.17
C MET A 290 -24.32 2.96 16.04
N LEU A 291 -25.00 1.88 16.42
CA LEU A 291 -24.52 0.50 16.22
C LEU A 291 -24.67 0.00 14.77
N GLY A 292 -25.14 0.84 13.85
CA GLY A 292 -25.24 0.52 12.42
C GLY A 292 -26.54 -0.15 12.00
N PHE A 293 -27.54 -0.23 12.89
CA PHE A 293 -28.83 -0.86 12.58
C PHE A 293 -29.90 0.18 12.22
N LYS A 294 -30.74 -0.12 11.21
CA LYS A 294 -31.88 0.71 10.78
C LYS A 294 -31.50 2.16 10.41
N ARG A 295 -30.50 2.33 9.55
CA ARG A 295 -30.20 3.61 8.90
C ARG A 295 -31.18 3.79 7.74
N ASP A 296 -32.25 4.53 7.97
CA ASP A 296 -33.27 4.82 6.96
C ASP A 296 -32.90 6.08 6.15
N LEU A 297 -33.67 6.35 5.09
CA LEU A 297 -33.49 7.52 4.24
C LEU A 297 -33.62 8.85 5.02
N ALA A 298 -34.44 8.87 6.09
CA ALA A 298 -34.55 10.01 7.00
C ALA A 298 -33.27 10.24 7.82
N TYR A 299 -32.63 9.17 8.32
CA TYR A 299 -31.33 9.25 8.99
C TYR A 299 -30.28 9.86 8.05
N TRP A 300 -30.17 9.37 6.83
CA TRP A 300 -29.18 9.87 5.87
C TRP A 300 -29.45 11.31 5.44
N HIS A 301 -30.72 11.70 5.30
CA HIS A 301 -31.10 13.08 5.03
C HIS A 301 -30.65 14.04 6.16
N GLU A 302 -30.85 13.66 7.42
CA GLU A 302 -30.38 14.47 8.56
C GLU A 302 -28.85 14.60 8.58
N GLN A 303 -28.13 13.51 8.32
CA GLN A 303 -26.67 13.52 8.22
C GLN A 303 -26.18 14.39 7.06
N LEU A 304 -26.92 14.42 5.93
CA LEU A 304 -26.62 15.25 4.78
C LEU A 304 -26.78 16.75 5.12
N LEU A 305 -27.83 17.11 5.86
CA LEU A 305 -28.04 18.48 6.37
C LEU A 305 -26.92 18.93 7.31
N ASP A 306 -26.51 18.06 8.24
CA ASP A 306 -25.41 18.35 9.16
C ASP A 306 -24.07 18.52 8.40
N ALA A 307 -23.81 17.66 7.40
CA ALA A 307 -22.64 17.79 6.54
C ALA A 307 -22.65 19.10 5.74
N GLU A 308 -23.79 19.52 5.18
CA GLU A 308 -23.88 20.80 4.48
C GLU A 308 -23.67 22.02 5.38
N LYS A 309 -24.18 21.98 6.61
CA LYS A 309 -23.95 23.04 7.61
C LYS A 309 -22.47 23.17 7.91
N GLU A 310 -21.76 22.06 8.11
CA GLU A 310 -20.33 22.09 8.35
C GLU A 310 -19.55 22.53 7.11
N ILE A 311 -19.90 22.06 5.91
CA ILE A 311 -19.29 22.53 4.65
C ILE A 311 -19.45 24.06 4.50
N LYS A 312 -20.64 24.62 4.77
CA LYS A 312 -20.86 26.07 4.70
C LYS A 312 -20.00 26.85 5.68
N LYS A 313 -19.83 26.32 6.90
CA LYS A 313 -18.95 26.92 7.91
C LYS A 313 -17.49 26.89 7.44
N LEU A 314 -17.03 25.74 6.93
CA LEU A 314 -15.66 25.56 6.45
C LEU A 314 -15.35 26.40 5.21
N ILE A 315 -16.27 26.54 4.25
CA ILE A 315 -16.10 27.40 3.06
C ILE A 315 -15.83 28.87 3.44
N ALA A 316 -16.35 29.33 4.59
CA ALA A 316 -16.15 30.70 5.05
C ALA A 316 -14.78 30.93 5.71
N GLU A 317 -13.99 29.89 5.96
CA GLU A 317 -12.68 29.98 6.57
C GLU A 317 -11.61 30.39 5.53
N GLU A 318 -10.62 31.16 5.98
CA GLU A 318 -9.44 31.48 5.18
C GLU A 318 -8.38 30.39 5.36
N TYR A 319 -7.92 29.82 4.25
CA TYR A 319 -6.93 28.75 4.24
C TYR A 319 -5.56 29.25 3.82
N GLN A 320 -4.51 28.66 4.39
CA GLN A 320 -3.13 28.98 4.10
C GLN A 320 -2.54 28.01 3.07
N ALA A 321 -1.51 28.44 2.34
CA ALA A 321 -0.77 27.55 1.45
C ALA A 321 -0.06 26.45 2.27
N THR A 322 -0.19 25.20 1.83
CA THR A 322 0.40 24.03 2.49
C THR A 322 1.40 23.32 1.61
N LYS A 323 1.10 23.14 0.33
CA LYS A 323 2.05 22.62 -0.67
C LYS A 323 1.89 23.36 -1.98
N VAL A 324 2.95 23.40 -2.79
CA VAL A 324 2.89 23.98 -4.13
C VAL A 324 3.44 22.99 -5.13
N TYR A 325 2.64 22.63 -6.11
CA TYR A 325 3.01 21.76 -7.21
C TYR A 325 3.33 22.62 -8.42
N VAL A 326 4.51 22.41 -9.01
CA VAL A 326 4.98 23.15 -10.17
C VAL A 326 5.28 22.16 -11.28
N ILE A 327 4.63 22.35 -12.43
CA ILE A 327 4.75 21.46 -13.59
C ILE A 327 5.57 22.18 -14.65
N PHE A 328 6.66 21.56 -15.08
CA PHE A 328 7.51 22.01 -16.17
C PHE A 328 7.06 21.45 -17.52
N GLU A 329 7.47 22.11 -18.60
CA GLU A 329 7.23 21.62 -19.96
C GLU A 329 8.12 20.41 -20.31
N ASN A 330 9.29 20.28 -19.66
CA ASN A 330 10.27 19.25 -19.95
C ASN A 330 10.82 18.61 -18.66
N GLU A 331 11.03 17.30 -18.68
CA GLU A 331 11.64 16.51 -17.60
C GLU A 331 13.05 17.03 -17.22
N ASN A 332 13.84 17.48 -18.20
CA ASN A 332 15.17 18.05 -17.95
C ASN A 332 15.12 19.29 -17.05
N SER A 333 14.07 20.12 -17.18
CA SER A 333 13.88 21.31 -16.34
C SER A 333 13.54 20.92 -14.91
N GLN A 334 12.67 19.91 -14.74
CA GLN A 334 12.34 19.31 -13.45
C GLN A 334 13.60 18.78 -12.75
N ARG A 335 14.41 17.97 -13.44
CA ARG A 335 15.64 17.39 -12.89
C ARG A 335 16.66 18.46 -12.52
N SER A 336 16.77 19.52 -13.34
CA SER A 336 17.66 20.66 -13.07
C SER A 336 17.22 21.44 -11.84
N CYS A 337 15.92 21.65 -11.68
CA CYS A 337 15.31 22.27 -10.51
C CYS A 337 15.57 21.43 -9.25
N LEU A 338 15.26 20.13 -9.27
CA LEU A 338 15.52 19.23 -8.14
C LEU A 338 17.00 19.19 -7.78
N LYS A 339 17.91 19.15 -8.75
CA LYS A 339 19.35 19.16 -8.48
C LYS A 339 19.82 20.48 -7.84
N ALA A 340 19.23 21.61 -8.22
CA ALA A 340 19.58 22.92 -7.67
C ALA A 340 18.98 23.16 -6.27
N LEU A 341 17.75 22.68 -6.03
CA LEU A 341 16.99 22.94 -4.80
C LEU A 341 16.96 21.76 -3.81
N SER A 342 17.58 20.63 -4.14
CA SER A 342 17.71 19.48 -3.22
C SER A 342 18.64 19.84 -2.07
N THR A 343 18.04 20.44 -1.05
CA THR A 343 18.65 20.66 0.25
C THR A 343 18.22 19.54 1.18
N GLY A 344 19.09 19.13 2.11
CA GLY A 344 18.70 18.13 3.09
C GLY A 344 17.55 18.65 3.96
N THR A 345 16.56 17.81 4.29
CA THR A 345 15.35 18.18 5.06
C THR A 345 15.67 18.97 6.34
N PHE A 346 16.79 18.65 7.01
CA PHE A 346 17.24 19.37 8.19
C PHE A 346 17.76 20.79 7.91
N GLN A 347 18.42 21.01 6.76
CA GLN A 347 18.92 22.32 6.36
C GLN A 347 17.79 23.27 5.96
N ALA A 348 16.77 22.75 5.26
CA ALA A 348 15.57 23.51 4.91
C ALA A 348 14.78 23.92 6.17
N ASN A 349 14.46 22.95 7.04
CA ASN A 349 13.69 23.22 8.27
C ASN A 349 14.38 24.15 9.28
N LEU A 350 15.72 24.15 9.34
CA LEU A 350 16.48 25.05 10.21
C LEU A 350 16.93 26.34 9.53
N GLU A 351 16.53 26.57 8.28
CA GLU A 351 16.92 27.73 7.46
C GLU A 351 18.43 28.01 7.47
N ILE A 352 19.28 26.97 7.38
CA ILE A 352 20.73 27.15 7.45
C ILE A 352 21.24 27.76 6.14
N ARG A 353 21.44 29.07 6.13
CA ARG A 353 21.77 29.88 4.94
C ARG A 353 23.17 29.70 4.36
N GLY A 354 24.07 29.05 5.09
CA GLY A 354 25.53 29.23 4.93
C GLY A 354 26.12 28.89 3.57
N THR A 355 25.43 28.11 2.73
CA THR A 355 25.98 27.60 1.45
C THR A 355 25.02 27.74 0.26
N ILE A 356 23.84 28.32 0.45
CA ILE A 356 22.81 28.36 -0.61
C ILE A 356 22.88 29.73 -1.31
N PRO A 357 23.01 29.78 -2.65
CA PRO A 357 22.98 31.03 -3.40
C PRO A 357 21.66 31.79 -3.22
N THR A 358 21.72 33.13 -3.23
CA THR A 358 20.54 33.99 -3.02
C THR A 358 19.46 33.82 -4.09
N GLU A 359 19.85 33.43 -5.30
CA GLU A 359 18.95 33.13 -6.43
C GLU A 359 18.09 31.88 -6.20
N HIS A 360 18.47 31.01 -5.26
CA HIS A 360 17.72 29.81 -4.89
C HIS A 360 16.83 30.03 -3.67
N MET A 361 16.83 31.25 -3.10
CA MET A 361 15.98 31.62 -1.97
C MET A 361 14.68 32.25 -2.47
N PHE A 362 13.55 31.66 -2.12
CA PHE A 362 12.25 32.23 -2.41
C PHE A 362 12.04 33.53 -1.62
N ARG A 363 11.56 34.58 -2.30
CA ARG A 363 11.47 35.96 -1.77
C ARG A 363 12.79 36.50 -1.17
N GLY A 364 13.93 35.92 -1.55
CA GLY A 364 15.26 36.31 -1.07
C GLY A 364 15.58 35.91 0.38
N SER A 365 14.72 35.16 1.07
CA SER A 365 14.96 34.74 2.46
C SER A 365 14.71 33.27 2.74
N ASN A 366 13.81 32.62 2.00
CA ASN A 366 13.28 31.31 2.38
C ASN A 366 13.95 30.21 1.56
N VAL A 367 14.53 29.24 2.26
CA VAL A 367 15.08 28.04 1.63
C VAL A 367 13.95 27.03 1.51
N LEU A 368 13.54 26.73 0.29
CA LEU A 368 12.44 25.81 0.02
C LEU A 368 12.88 24.34 0.15
N TYR A 369 12.03 23.51 0.75
CA TYR A 369 12.12 22.06 0.71
C TYR A 369 11.36 21.52 -0.52
N VAL A 370 12.10 21.41 -1.62
CA VAL A 370 11.58 20.90 -2.89
C VAL A 370 11.94 19.43 -3.07
N THR A 371 10.93 18.60 -3.35
CA THR A 371 11.10 17.18 -3.66
C THR A 371 10.36 16.82 -4.94
N GLU A 372 10.66 15.64 -5.46
CA GLU A 372 9.78 14.99 -6.44
C GLU A 372 8.42 14.68 -5.78
N PRO A 373 7.28 15.00 -6.43
CA PRO A 373 5.97 14.63 -5.92
C PRO A 373 5.75 13.13 -6.07
N VAL A 374 4.74 12.59 -5.38
CA VAL A 374 4.18 11.28 -5.75
C VAL A 374 3.09 11.48 -6.80
N GLU A 375 2.68 10.39 -7.45
CA GLU A 375 1.56 10.41 -8.39
C GLU A 375 0.31 11.04 -7.79
N PRO A 376 -0.46 11.85 -8.55
CA PRO A 376 -1.66 12.52 -8.03
C PRO A 376 -2.68 11.57 -7.41
N THR A 377 -2.77 10.34 -7.91
CA THR A 377 -3.66 9.29 -7.37
C THR A 377 -3.20 8.75 -6.03
N GLU A 378 -1.93 8.90 -5.68
CA GLU A 378 -1.38 8.49 -4.39
C GLU A 378 -1.43 9.62 -3.35
N VAL A 379 -1.65 10.87 -3.76
CA VAL A 379 -1.73 11.99 -2.82
C VAL A 379 -3.05 11.94 -2.08
N ASN A 380 -3.00 11.76 -0.77
CA ASN A 380 -4.18 11.93 0.06
C ASN A 380 -4.35 13.42 0.42
N PHE A 381 -5.09 14.12 -0.44
CA PHE A 381 -5.35 15.55 -0.30
C PHE A 381 -6.02 15.93 1.02
N GLU A 382 -6.77 15.01 1.62
CA GLU A 382 -7.49 15.26 2.87
C GLU A 382 -6.54 15.44 4.06
N TYR A 383 -5.35 14.83 4.01
CA TYR A 383 -4.35 14.88 5.07
C TYR A 383 -3.15 15.77 4.75
N LEU A 384 -3.17 16.52 3.64
CA LEU A 384 -2.08 17.44 3.31
C LEU A 384 -1.83 18.48 4.40
N HIS A 385 -2.86 18.85 5.16
CA HIS A 385 -2.78 19.77 6.28
C HIS A 385 -2.08 19.24 7.53
N ALA A 386 -1.93 17.92 7.64
CA ALA A 386 -1.44 17.31 8.86
C ALA A 386 0.01 17.73 9.10
N SER A 387 0.26 18.35 10.26
CA SER A 387 1.61 18.69 10.68
C SER A 387 2.43 17.42 10.90
N MET A 388 3.74 17.45 10.62
CA MET A 388 4.63 16.32 10.89
C MET A 388 4.54 15.83 12.34
N THR A 389 4.36 16.75 13.30
CA THR A 389 4.19 16.41 14.72
C THR A 389 2.92 15.61 14.99
N GLU A 390 1.82 15.91 14.30
CA GLU A 390 0.58 15.14 14.42
C GLU A 390 0.75 13.75 13.81
N VAL A 391 1.35 13.67 12.63
CA VAL A 391 1.63 12.40 11.95
C VAL A 391 2.49 11.51 12.84
N TYR A 392 3.64 11.99 13.33
CA TYR A 392 4.50 11.21 14.24
C TYR A 392 3.82 10.86 15.57
N GLY A 393 2.97 11.75 16.11
CA GLY A 393 2.21 11.48 17.32
C GLY A 393 1.24 10.30 17.13
N LYS A 394 0.53 10.28 16.00
CA LYS A 394 -0.37 9.18 15.62
C LYS A 394 0.39 7.88 15.35
N MET A 395 1.49 7.92 14.60
CA MET A 395 2.36 6.76 14.36
C MET A 395 2.93 6.17 15.66
N MET A 396 3.29 7.01 16.64
CA MET A 396 3.76 6.53 17.94
C MET A 396 2.64 5.87 18.75
N LEU A 397 1.42 6.43 18.69
CA LEU A 397 0.25 5.84 19.33
C LEU A 397 -0.07 4.46 18.73
N THR A 398 -0.13 4.35 17.41
CA THR A 398 -0.41 3.08 16.73
C THR A 398 0.69 2.06 16.95
N LEU A 399 1.96 2.47 16.93
CA LEU A 399 3.08 1.61 17.32
C LEU A 399 2.88 1.05 18.73
N CYS A 400 2.49 1.89 19.70
CA CYS A 400 2.21 1.45 21.07
C CYS A 400 1.04 0.46 21.12
N LEU A 401 -0.04 0.71 20.36
CA LEU A 401 -1.18 -0.21 20.26
C LEU A 401 -0.80 -1.55 19.63
N THR A 402 0.02 -1.54 18.58
CA THR A 402 0.51 -2.76 17.92
C THR A 402 1.42 -3.57 18.85
N VAL A 403 2.35 -2.92 19.57
CA VAL A 403 3.19 -3.59 20.56
C VAL A 403 2.34 -4.19 21.68
N ALA A 404 1.36 -3.44 22.20
CA ALA A 404 0.44 -3.94 23.22
C ALA A 404 -0.36 -5.15 22.72
N LEU A 405 -0.85 -5.12 21.48
CA LEU A 405 -1.55 -6.23 20.83
C LEU A 405 -0.65 -7.47 20.71
N LEU A 406 0.61 -7.31 20.28
CA LEU A 406 1.56 -8.42 20.17
C LEU A 406 1.88 -9.06 21.54
N VAL A 407 2.08 -8.24 22.58
CA VAL A 407 2.32 -8.73 23.95
C VAL A 407 1.09 -9.47 24.47
N LEU A 408 -0.11 -8.94 24.24
CA LEU A 408 -1.37 -9.60 24.62
C LEU A 408 -1.54 -10.94 23.89
N THR A 409 -1.29 -10.97 22.58
CA THR A 409 -1.37 -12.20 21.79
C THR A 409 -0.35 -13.24 22.27
N ALA A 410 0.88 -12.85 22.58
CA ALA A 410 1.88 -13.75 23.13
C ALA A 410 1.46 -14.33 24.49
N PHE A 411 0.87 -13.51 25.36
CA PHE A 411 0.32 -13.97 26.64
C PHE A 411 -0.83 -14.97 26.45
N ILE A 412 -1.76 -14.69 25.53
CA ILE A 412 -2.87 -15.58 25.22
C ILE A 412 -2.37 -16.90 24.63
N ILE A 413 -1.41 -16.87 23.70
CA ILE A 413 -0.80 -18.07 23.12
C ILE A 413 -0.17 -18.93 24.22
N THR A 414 0.57 -18.32 25.15
CA THR A 414 1.19 -19.04 26.27
C THR A 414 0.14 -19.68 27.17
N ALA A 415 -0.89 -18.92 27.56
CA ALA A 415 -1.97 -19.43 28.41
C ALA A 415 -2.78 -20.56 27.75
N ILE A 416 -3.06 -20.46 26.44
CA ILE A 416 -3.74 -21.52 25.68
C ILE A 416 -2.83 -22.74 25.55
N ASN A 417 -1.54 -22.55 25.29
CA ASN A 417 -0.58 -23.64 25.15
C ASN A 417 -0.42 -24.44 26.44
N ASP A 418 -0.38 -23.77 27.59
CA ASP A 418 -0.30 -24.40 28.90
C ASP A 418 -1.58 -25.19 29.22
N ALA A 419 -2.75 -24.75 28.73
CA ALA A 419 -4.03 -25.43 28.95
C ALA A 419 -4.28 -26.58 27.94
N ASN A 420 -4.03 -26.34 26.66
CA ASN A 420 -4.23 -27.28 25.56
C ASN A 420 -3.41 -26.88 24.31
N PRO A 421 -2.25 -27.53 24.06
CA PRO A 421 -1.38 -27.23 22.91
C PRO A 421 -2.08 -27.31 21.55
N SER A 422 -3.08 -28.18 21.40
CA SER A 422 -3.81 -28.33 20.13
C SER A 422 -4.67 -27.11 19.81
N MET A 423 -5.18 -26.41 20.83
CA MET A 423 -5.97 -25.18 20.66
C MET A 423 -5.10 -23.99 20.27
N THR A 424 -3.81 -24.01 20.61
CA THR A 424 -2.85 -22.95 20.25
C THR A 424 -2.77 -22.77 18.74
N GLY A 425 -2.69 -23.87 17.98
CA GLY A 425 -2.64 -23.82 16.51
C GLY A 425 -3.90 -23.20 15.89
N ILE A 426 -5.09 -23.54 16.42
CA ILE A 426 -6.36 -22.97 15.97
C ILE A 426 -6.42 -21.47 16.26
N PHE A 427 -6.03 -21.06 17.48
CA PHE A 427 -6.01 -19.65 17.85
C PHE A 427 -5.04 -18.85 16.97
N ILE A 428 -3.82 -19.34 16.76
CA ILE A 428 -2.83 -18.70 15.88
C ILE A 428 -3.40 -18.55 14.46
N SER A 429 -4.04 -19.59 13.93
CA SER A 429 -4.64 -19.52 12.59
C SER A 429 -5.77 -18.49 12.50
N LEU A 430 -6.66 -18.44 13.50
CA LEU A 430 -7.76 -17.47 13.53
C LEU A 430 -7.23 -16.04 13.70
N PHE A 431 -6.27 -15.85 14.61
CA PHE A 431 -5.64 -14.56 14.84
C PHE A 431 -4.89 -14.07 13.60
N ASN A 432 -4.08 -14.91 12.94
CA ASN A 432 -3.40 -14.53 11.71
C ASN A 432 -4.38 -14.17 10.57
N GLY A 433 -5.57 -14.80 10.54
CA GLY A 433 -6.62 -14.45 9.59
C GLY A 433 -7.28 -13.09 9.88
N SER A 434 -7.51 -12.75 11.15
CA SER A 434 -8.14 -11.48 11.55
C SER A 434 -7.15 -10.33 11.73
N PHE A 435 -5.88 -10.62 11.95
CA PHE A 435 -4.83 -9.64 12.25
C PHE A 435 -4.70 -8.56 11.18
N PRO A 436 -4.71 -8.85 9.86
CA PRO A 436 -4.68 -7.80 8.84
C PRO A 436 -5.86 -6.83 8.95
N VAL A 437 -7.06 -7.31 9.32
CA VAL A 437 -8.24 -6.45 9.49
C VAL A 437 -8.08 -5.56 10.73
N LEU A 438 -7.61 -6.13 11.84
CA LEU A 438 -7.30 -5.36 13.06
C LEU A 438 -6.22 -4.31 12.81
N MET A 439 -5.16 -4.68 12.08
CA MET A 439 -4.08 -3.76 11.73
C MET A 439 -4.56 -2.66 10.80
N LYS A 440 -5.43 -2.94 9.81
CA LYS A 440 -6.07 -1.89 9.01
C LYS A 440 -6.88 -0.93 9.85
N MET A 441 -7.59 -1.42 10.87
CA MET A 441 -8.32 -0.54 11.80
C MET A 441 -7.36 0.33 12.63
N VAL A 442 -6.24 -0.24 13.11
CA VAL A 442 -5.22 0.54 13.84
C VAL A 442 -4.57 1.58 12.95
N VAL A 443 -4.13 1.21 11.75
CA VAL A 443 -3.49 2.10 10.77
C VAL A 443 -4.45 3.18 10.27
N SER A 444 -5.76 2.92 10.19
CA SER A 444 -6.75 3.95 9.84
C SER A 444 -6.85 5.11 10.86
N LEU A 445 -6.22 4.97 12.04
CA LEU A 445 -6.08 6.07 12.99
C LEU A 445 -4.91 7.01 12.65
N GLU A 446 -4.00 6.56 11.78
CA GLU A 446 -2.88 7.34 11.29
C GLU A 446 -3.32 8.22 10.12
N ASN A 447 -2.74 9.42 10.06
CA ASN A 447 -2.90 10.28 8.89
C ASN A 447 -1.67 10.06 8.00
N HIS A 448 -1.87 9.54 6.80
CA HIS A 448 -0.81 9.43 5.81
C HIS A 448 -1.08 10.43 4.69
N PRO A 449 -0.12 11.31 4.34
CA PRO A 449 -0.30 12.24 3.23
C PRO A 449 -0.31 11.54 1.87
N ASN A 450 0.18 10.29 1.80
CA ASN A 450 0.27 9.50 0.58
C ASN A 450 -0.20 8.06 0.83
N ASP A 451 -0.99 7.51 -0.09
CA ASP A 451 -1.54 6.15 -0.02
C ASP A 451 -0.44 5.08 -0.06
N SER A 452 0.62 5.29 -0.83
CA SER A 452 1.77 4.38 -0.87
C SER A 452 2.49 4.27 0.48
N ASN A 453 2.45 5.32 1.32
CA ASN A 453 2.95 5.27 2.70
C ASN A 453 1.95 4.68 3.68
N HIS A 454 0.65 4.64 3.34
CA HIS A 454 -0.38 3.99 4.15
C HIS A 454 -0.41 2.47 3.90
N GLU A 455 -0.10 2.04 2.68
CA GLU A 455 -0.03 0.62 2.33
C GLU A 455 1.27 -0.07 2.78
N ARG A 456 2.37 0.67 2.86
CA ARG A 456 3.68 0.18 3.34
C ARG A 456 3.75 0.14 4.85
#